data_AF-A0A1T2KZ98-F1
#
_entry.id   AF-A0A1T2KZ98-F1
#
_cell.length_a   1.000
_cell.length_b   1.000
_cell.length_c   1.000
_cell.angle_alpha   90.00
_cell.angle_beta   90.00
_cell.angle_gamma   90.00
#
_symmetry.space_group_name_H-M   'P 1'
#
loop_
_entity.id
_entity.type
_entity.pdbx_description
1 polymer ?
#
loop_
_entity_poly.entity_id
_entity_poly.type
_entity_poly.pdbx_seq_one_letter_code
_entity_poly.pdbx_strand_id
1 'polypeptide(L)' 'MMKHNAENERVKRKYLIFLKEAKRQNEASLDAVAMALSRFEKYNKYRNFKAFHFEQAVGFKKHLANQDNKQT' A
#
# COMPACT_ATOMS: atom_id res chain seq x y z
N MET A 1 -5.02 4.57 19.16
CA MET A 1 -3.91 5.12 18.35
C MET A 1 -3.36 4.03 17.44
N MET A 2 -3.63 4.09 16.13
CA MET A 2 -3.00 3.17 15.18
C MET A 2 -1.51 3.48 15.13
N LYS A 3 -0.69 2.56 15.65
CA LYS A 3 0.77 2.69 15.69
C LYS A 3 1.28 2.41 14.26
N HIS A 4 1.32 3.44 13.42
CA HIS A 4 1.95 3.35 12.11
C HIS A 4 3.38 2.83 12.27
N ASN A 5 3.78 1.87 11.45
CA ASN A 5 5.12 1.32 11.50
C ASN A 5 6.09 2.30 10.82
N ALA A 6 6.98 2.91 11.61
CA ALA A 6 7.94 3.88 11.09
C ALA A 6 8.87 3.29 10.02
N GLU A 7 9.16 1.98 10.05
CA GLU A 7 9.92 1.34 8.98
C GLU A 7 9.15 1.31 7.67
N ASN A 8 7.85 1.01 7.73
CA ASN A 8 6.99 0.98 6.55
C ASN A 8 6.92 2.36 5.89
N GLU A 9 6.79 3.44 6.67
CA GLU A 9 6.79 4.80 6.14
C GLU A 9 8.09 5.14 5.39
N ARG A 10 9.24 4.72 5.93
CA ARG A 10 10.54 4.91 5.25
C ARG A 10 10.60 4.13 3.93
N VAL A 11 10.10 2.90 3.91
CA VAL A 11 10.06 2.06 2.69
C VAL A 11 9.14 2.67 1.64
N LYS A 12 7.92 3.11 2.01
CA LYS A 12 7.00 3.79 1.09
C LYS A 12 7.61 5.03 0.47
N ARG A 13 8.22 5.90 1.27
CA ARG A 13 8.87 7.12 0.76
C ARG A 13 9.96 6.80 -0.28
N LYS A 14 10.84 5.84 0.03
CA LYS A 14 11.87 5.41 -0.92
C LYS A 14 11.28 4.87 -2.23
N TYR A 15 10.21 4.07 -2.13
CA TYR A 15 9.54 3.51 -3.30
C TYR A 15 8.84 4.58 -4.16
N LEU A 16 8.15 5.54 -3.54
CA LEU A 16 7.52 6.64 -4.27
C LEU A 16 8.55 7.55 -4.96
N ILE A 17 9.68 7.84 -4.31
CA ILE A 17 10.80 8.57 -4.93
C ILE A 17 11.33 7.78 -6.14
N PHE A 18 11.52 6.46 -6.02
CA PHE A 18 11.94 5.63 -7.14
C PHE A 18 10.94 5.69 -8.31
N LEU A 19 9.64 5.62 -8.04
CA LEU A 19 8.62 5.71 -9.09
C LEU A 19 8.61 7.08 -9.77
N LYS A 20 8.82 8.16 -9.00
CA LYS A 20 8.92 9.53 -9.54
C LYS A 20 10.18 9.72 -10.38
N GLU A 21 11.34 9.43 -9.83
CA GLU A 21 12.63 9.79 -10.44
C GLU A 21 13.07 8.79 -11.51
N ALA A 22 13.01 7.49 -11.21
CA ALA A 22 13.51 6.45 -12.11
C ALA A 22 12.46 5.99 -13.12
N LYS A 23 11.19 5.91 -12.72
CA LYS A 23 10.09 5.49 -13.61
C LYS A 23 9.33 6.65 -14.24
N ARG A 24 9.63 7.90 -13.86
CA ARG A 24 8.99 9.13 -14.38
C ARG A 24 7.46 9.06 -14.34
N GLN A 25 6.91 8.43 -13.31
CA GLN A 25 5.47 8.39 -13.12
C GLN A 25 4.94 9.78 -12.75
N ASN A 26 3.74 10.10 -13.24
CA ASN A 26 3.06 11.34 -12.87
C ASN A 26 2.54 11.28 -11.43
N GLU A 27 2.24 12.45 -10.86
CA GLU A 27 1.81 12.58 -9.46
C GLU A 27 0.52 11.80 -9.17
N ALA A 28 -0.44 11.81 -10.11
CA ALA A 28 -1.67 11.04 -9.97
C ALA A 28 -1.42 9.51 -9.82
N SER A 29 -0.43 8.97 -10.53
CA SER A 29 -0.05 7.55 -10.38
C SER A 29 0.61 7.29 -9.03
N LEU A 30 1.47 8.22 -8.56
CA LEU A 30 2.10 8.12 -7.24
C LEU A 30 1.06 8.15 -6.13
N ASP A 31 0.05 9.01 -6.23
CA ASP A 31 -1.05 9.11 -5.27
C ASP A 31 -1.88 7.82 -5.27
N ALA A 32 -2.19 7.27 -6.45
CA ALA A 32 -2.87 5.99 -6.55
C ALA A 32 -2.08 4.85 -5.89
N VAL A 33 -0.77 4.81 -6.10
CA VAL A 33 0.13 3.83 -5.44
C VAL A 33 0.16 4.03 -3.93
N ALA A 34 0.27 5.27 -3.45
CA ALA A 34 0.27 5.59 -2.02
C ALA A 34 -1.04 5.17 -1.34
N MET A 35 -2.18 5.43 -2.00
CA MET A 35 -3.50 4.97 -1.54
C MET A 35 -3.59 3.44 -1.47
N ALA A 36 -3.11 2.74 -2.50
CA ALA A 36 -3.13 1.28 -2.54
C ALA A 36 -2.27 0.66 -1.41
N LEU A 37 -1.06 1.20 -1.19
CA LEU A 37 -0.18 0.77 -0.10
C LEU A 37 -0.81 1.02 1.27
N SER A 38 -1.43 2.18 1.49
CA SER A 38 -2.16 2.48 2.72
C SER A 38 -3.31 1.50 2.99
N ARG A 39 -4.09 1.16 1.96
CA ARG A 39 -5.16 0.14 2.06
C ARG A 39 -4.60 -1.23 2.44
N PHE A 40 -3.50 -1.65 1.83
CA PHE A 40 -2.85 -2.92 2.15
C PHE A 40 -2.32 -2.97 3.58
N GLU A 41 -1.67 -1.89 4.05
CA GLU A 41 -1.22 -1.80 5.44
C GLU A 41 -2.37 -1.87 6.43
N LYS A 42 -3.49 -1.20 6.14
CA LYS A 42 -4.69 -1.27 6.97
C LYS A 42 -5.23 -2.70 7.05
N TYR A 43 -5.28 -3.42 5.93
CA TYR A 43 -5.69 -4.83 5.87
C TYR A 43 -4.76 -5.73 6.71
N ASN A 44 -3.44 -5.54 6.58
CA ASN A 44 -2.42 -6.32 7.28
C ASN A 44 -2.07 -5.77 8.67
N LYS A 45 -2.89 -4.87 9.24
CA LYS A 45 -2.71 -4.27 10.58
C LYS A 45 -1.33 -3.64 10.80
N TYR A 46 -0.79 -2.96 9.78
CA TYR A 46 0.53 -2.30 9.79
C TYR A 46 1.71 -3.23 10.08
N ARG A 47 1.60 -4.51 9.70
CA ARG A 47 2.73 -5.44 9.75
C ARG A 47 3.90 -4.91 8.91
N ASN A 48 5.12 -5.21 9.33
CA ASN A 48 6.32 -4.78 8.62
C ASN A 48 6.32 -5.34 7.18
N PHE A 49 6.58 -4.50 6.17
CA PHE A 49 6.71 -4.96 4.78
C PHE A 49 7.81 -6.00 4.58
N LYS A 50 8.85 -6.01 5.42
CA LYS A 50 9.89 -7.05 5.39
C LYS A 50 9.35 -8.45 5.68
N ALA A 51 8.22 -8.55 6.39
CA ALA A 51 7.53 -9.81 6.69
C ALA A 51 6.44 -10.14 5.64
N PHE A 52 6.59 -9.60 4.42
CA PHE A 52 5.69 -9.88 3.32
C PHE A 52 5.72 -11.36 2.96
N HIS A 53 4.53 -11.95 2.83
CA HIS A 53 4.32 -13.29 2.30
C HIS A 53 3.24 -13.20 1.21
N PHE A 54 3.41 -13.91 0.09
CA PHE A 54 2.54 -13.76 -1.07
C PHE A 54 1.05 -14.05 -0.74
N GLU A 55 0.77 -14.94 0.22
CA GLU A 55 -0.58 -15.22 0.70
C GLU A 55 -1.30 -13.98 1.26
N GLN A 56 -0.56 -13.01 1.82
CA GLN A 56 -1.12 -11.74 2.27
C GLN A 56 -1.69 -10.95 1.09
N ALA A 57 -1.02 -10.97 -0.06
CA ALA A 57 -1.50 -10.34 -1.29
C ALA A 57 -2.69 -11.08 -1.89
N VAL A 58 -2.67 -12.42 -1.86
CA VAL A 58 -3.81 -13.26 -2.30
C VAL A 58 -5.05 -12.98 -1.43
N GLY A 59 -4.87 -12.93 -0.11
CA GLY A 59 -5.92 -12.58 0.84
C GLY A 59 -6.44 -11.15 0.65
N PHE A 60 -5.53 -10.19 0.43
CA PHE A 60 -5.91 -8.81 0.14
C PHE A 60 -6.70 -8.68 -1.16
N LYS A 61 -6.32 -9.39 -2.23
CA LYS A 61 -7.07 -9.41 -3.49
C LYS A 61 -8.50 -9.95 -3.28
N LYS A 62 -8.67 -11.03 -2.52
CA LYS A 62 -9.98 -11.57 -2.15
C LYS A 62 -10.78 -10.57 -1.30
N HIS A 63 -10.13 -9.90 -0.36
CA HIS A 63 -10.75 -8.87 0.46
C HIS A 63 -11.26 -7.70 -0.38
N LEU A 64 -10.49 -7.23 -1.37
CA LEU A 64 -10.91 -6.18 -2.29
C LEU A 64 -12.09 -6.62 -3.18
N ALA A 65 -12.12 -7.87 -3.62
CA ALA A 65 -13.23 -8.38 -4.43
C ALA A 65 -14.56 -8.44 -3.66
N ASN A 66 -14.50 -8.63 -2.33
CA ASN A 66 -15.67 -8.63 -1.45
C ASN A 66 -16.03 -7.24 -0.91
N GLN A 67 -15.23 -6.21 -1.20
CA GLN A 67 -15.60 -4.84 -0.83
C GLN A 67 -16.61 -4.32 -1.85
N ASP A 68 -17.84 -4.13 -1.42
CA ASP A 68 -18.83 -3.41 -2.20
C ASP A 68 -18.31 -1.99 -2.46
N ASN A 69 -18.27 -1.61 -3.73
CA ASN A 69 -17.97 -0.26 -4.11
C ASN A 69 -19.09 0.62 -3.56
N LYS A 70 -18.82 1.40 -2.52
CA LYS A 70 -19.72 2.45 -2.03
C LYS A 70 -19.75 3.60 -3.04
N GLN A 71 -20.25 3.32 -4.23
CA GLN A 71 -20.67 4.30 -5.21
C GLN A 71 -22.19 4.35 -5.20
N THR A 72 -22.70 5.12 -4.27
CA THR A 72 -23.95 5.89 -4.36
C THR A 72 -23.78 7.10 -3.46
#